data_AF-A0A967L8I2-F1
#
_entry.id   AF-A0A967L8I2-F1
#
_cell.length_a   1.000
_cell.length_b   1.000
_cell.length_c   1.000
_cell.angle_alpha   90.00
_cell.angle_beta   90.00
_cell.angle_gamma   90.00
#
_symmetry.space_group_name_H-M   'P 1'
#
loop_
_entity.id
_entity.type
_entity.pdbx_description
1 polymer ?
#
loop_
_entity_poly.entity_id
_entity_poly.type
_entity_poly.pdbx_seq_one_letter_code
_entity_poly.pdbx_strand_id
1 'polypeptide(L)'
;QFLIEQVKTAYELKITHEDPALLDHLERHIILVAIDRLWQEHLYNMDALRDGVHLRAQGQKDPLVEYKNEAYKLFVTLMDNIEGEVLGNLFRSTTNLEKFEKFLHDLPFELSGQDYPGAAVG
;
A
#
# COMPACT_ATOMS: atom_id res chain seq x y z
N GLN A 1 -5.94 14.63 -11.63
CA GLN A 1 -5.26 14.20 -12.86
C GLN A 1 -3.74 14.30 -12.78
N PHE A 2 -3.15 15.46 -12.47
CA PHE A 2 -1.69 15.68 -12.45
C PHE A 2 -0.88 14.63 -11.64
N LEU A 3 -1.29 14.30 -10.41
CA LEU A 3 -0.57 13.33 -9.58
C LEU A 3 -0.55 11.91 -10.16
N ILE A 4 -1.67 11.47 -10.76
CA ILE A 4 -1.76 10.13 -11.37
C ILE A 4 -0.79 10.02 -12.56
N GLU A 5 -0.70 11.07 -13.37
CA GLU A 5 0.24 11.11 -14.48
C GLU A 5 1.69 11.07 -14.00
N GLN A 6 2.05 11.81 -12.94
CA GLN A 6 3.39 11.71 -12.36
C GLN A 6 3.75 10.31 -11.86
N VAL A 7 2.80 9.62 -11.22
CA VAL A 7 2.99 8.23 -10.75
C VAL A 7 3.21 7.29 -11.93
N LYS A 8 2.47 7.45 -13.03
CA LYS A 8 2.67 6.66 -14.25
C LYS A 8 4.04 6.91 -14.86
N THR A 9 4.47 8.17 -14.99
CA THR A 9 5.80 8.52 -15.50
C THR A 9 6.91 7.92 -14.65
N ALA A 10 6.78 7.98 -13.32
CA ALA A 10 7.75 7.36 -12.42
C ALA A 10 7.82 5.83 -12.58
N TYR A 11 6.66 5.19 -12.78
CA TYR A 11 6.60 3.75 -13.04
C TYR A 11 7.20 3.39 -14.40
N GLU A 12 6.94 4.16 -15.46
CA GLU A 12 7.57 3.99 -16.77
C GLU A 12 9.10 4.09 -16.68
N LEU A 13 9.63 5.06 -15.95
CA LEU A 13 11.07 5.19 -15.70
C LEU A 13 11.63 4.02 -14.89
N LYS A 14 10.87 3.48 -13.94
CA LYS A 14 11.28 2.29 -13.20
C LYS A 14 11.42 1.08 -14.12
N ILE A 15 10.42 0.81 -14.96
CA ILE A 15 10.41 -0.40 -15.80
C ILE A 15 11.48 -0.39 -16.90
N THR A 16 11.98 0.76 -17.34
CA THR A 16 13.12 0.82 -18.29
C THR A 16 14.39 0.21 -17.73
N HIS A 17 14.50 0.13 -16.40
CA HIS A 17 15.63 -0.46 -15.71
C HIS A 17 15.41 -1.94 -15.42
N GLU A 18 14.20 -2.48 -15.59
CA GLU A 18 13.86 -3.87 -15.29
C GLU A 18 13.98 -4.79 -16.51
N ASP A 19 14.06 -6.10 -16.28
CA ASP A 19 13.93 -7.08 -17.36
C ASP A 19 12.43 -7.27 -17.69
N PRO A 20 11.98 -6.97 -18.94
CA PRO A 20 10.59 -7.14 -19.33
C PRO A 20 10.05 -8.56 -19.10
N ALA A 21 10.89 -9.59 -19.19
CA ALA A 21 10.49 -10.97 -18.97
C ALA A 21 10.16 -11.28 -17.49
N LEU A 22 10.69 -10.49 -16.55
CA LEU A 22 10.52 -10.70 -15.11
C LEU A 22 9.53 -9.71 -14.47
N LEU A 23 9.20 -8.62 -15.16
CA LEU A 23 8.36 -7.54 -14.63
C LEU A 23 7.00 -8.03 -14.12
N ASP A 24 6.30 -8.84 -14.92
CA ASP A 24 4.99 -9.39 -14.59
C ASP A 24 5.04 -10.32 -13.36
N HIS A 25 6.15 -11.05 -13.18
CA HIS A 25 6.38 -11.86 -11.99
C HIS A 25 6.67 -11.01 -10.76
N LEU A 26 7.47 -9.94 -10.91
CA LEU A 26 7.78 -9.00 -9.84
C LEU A 26 6.50 -8.33 -9.31
N GLU A 27 5.64 -7.83 -10.19
CA GLU A 27 4.39 -7.15 -9.80
C GLU A 27 3.46 -8.08 -9.05
N ARG A 28 3.23 -9.28 -9.59
CA ARG A 28 2.42 -10.29 -8.89
C ARG A 28 3.02 -10.66 -7.55
N HIS A 29 4.34 -10.81 -7.46
CA HIS A 29 5.00 -11.12 -6.21
C HIS A 29 4.79 -10.02 -5.16
N ILE A 30 4.97 -8.76 -5.54
CA ILE A 30 4.77 -7.59 -4.65
C ILE A 30 3.33 -7.56 -4.12
N ILE A 31 2.34 -7.78 -4.99
CA ILE A 31 0.92 -7.78 -4.62
C ILE A 31 0.62 -8.94 -3.67
N LEU A 32 1.03 -10.16 -4.02
CA LEU A 32 0.74 -11.35 -3.23
C LEU A 32 1.38 -11.29 -1.84
N VAL A 33 2.62 -10.82 -1.74
CA VAL A 33 3.32 -10.68 -0.45
C VAL A 33 2.61 -9.68 0.46
N ALA A 34 2.16 -8.54 -0.07
CA ALA A 34 1.42 -7.54 0.70
C ALA A 34 0.07 -8.11 1.20
N ILE A 35 -0.67 -8.79 0.31
CA ILE A 35 -1.95 -9.42 0.66
C ILE A 35 -1.75 -10.48 1.75
N ASP A 36 -0.81 -11.41 1.59
CA ASP A 36 -0.59 -12.50 2.55
C ASP A 36 -0.26 -11.96 3.94
N ARG A 37 0.66 -10.99 4.01
CA ARG A 37 1.10 -10.39 5.27
C ARG A 37 -0.05 -9.70 5.99
N LEU A 38 -0.78 -8.84 5.29
CA LEU A 38 -1.85 -8.04 5.87
C LEU A 38 -3.10 -8.87 6.16
N TRP A 39 -3.36 -9.91 5.37
CA TRP A 39 -4.46 -10.85 5.63
C TRP A 39 -4.23 -11.64 6.91
N GLN A 40 -3.00 -12.12 7.16
CA GLN A 40 -2.68 -12.77 8.43
C GLN A 40 -2.94 -11.84 9.63
N GLU A 41 -2.48 -10.59 9.55
CA GLU A 41 -2.75 -9.58 10.57
C GLU A 41 -4.26 -9.34 10.76
N HIS A 42 -5.01 -9.25 9.66
CA HIS A 42 -6.45 -9.10 9.69
C HIS A 42 -7.15 -10.29 10.39
N LEU A 43 -6.71 -11.53 10.14
CA LEU A 43 -7.27 -12.71 10.82
C LEU A 43 -7.05 -12.66 12.33
N TYR A 44 -5.87 -12.23 12.79
CA TYR A 44 -5.62 -12.03 14.23
C TYR A 44 -6.55 -10.95 14.83
N ASN A 45 -6.75 -9.85 14.10
CA ASN A 45 -7.68 -8.79 14.52
C ASN A 45 -9.15 -9.28 14.56
N MET A 46 -9.53 -10.14 13.62
CA MET A 46 -10.87 -10.74 13.53
C MET A 46 -11.13 -11.74 14.66
N ASP A 47 -10.12 -12.52 15.07
CA ASP A 47 -10.20 -13.40 16.24
C ASP A 47 -10.36 -12.57 17.53
N ALA A 48 -9.55 -11.52 17.70
CA ALA A 48 -9.68 -10.62 18.85
C ALA A 48 -11.05 -9.91 18.90
N LEU A 49 -11.58 -9.50 17.74
CA LEU A 49 -12.90 -8.90 17.62
C LEU A 49 -14.00 -9.89 18.05
N ARG A 50 -13.91 -11.15 17.60
CA ARG A 50 -14.88 -12.20 17.97
C ARG A 50 -14.94 -12.38 19.49
N ASP A 51 -13.79 -12.45 20.14
CA ASP A 51 -13.70 -12.63 21.59
C ASP A 51 -14.22 -11.38 22.34
N GLY A 52 -13.89 -10.19 21.84
CA GLY A 52 -14.33 -8.92 22.41
C GLY A 52 -15.85 -8.70 22.34
N VAL A 53 -16.48 -9.05 21.22
CA VAL A 53 -17.95 -8.96 21.05
C VAL A 53 -18.67 -9.91 22.02
N HIS A 54 -18.13 -11.10 22.27
CA HIS A 54 -18.72 -12.05 23.20
C HIS A 54 -18.76 -11.51 24.63
N LEU A 55 -17.73 -10.76 25.03
CA LEU A 55 -17.66 -10.11 26.35
C LEU A 55 -18.62 -8.90 26.47
N ARG A 56 -18.90 -8.19 25.36
CA ARG A 56 -19.80 -7.01 25.31
C ARG A 56 -21.28 -7.35 25.16
N ALA A 57 -21.60 -8.59 24.77
CA ALA A 57 -22.97 -9.09 24.59
C ALA A 57 -23.87 -8.96 25.84
N GLN A 58 -23.31 -8.67 27.02
CA GLN A 58 -24.09 -8.37 28.23
C GLN A 58 -24.82 -7.01 28.18
N GLY A 59 -24.62 -6.18 27.15
CA GLY A 59 -25.18 -4.83 27.02
C GLY A 59 -26.19 -4.64 25.88
N GLN A 60 -27.36 -5.30 25.92
CA GLN A 60 -28.60 -5.05 25.15
C GLN A 60 -28.55 -4.97 23.60
N LYS A 61 -27.40 -4.85 22.95
CA LYS A 61 -27.24 -4.84 21.49
C LYS A 61 -26.99 -6.25 20.96
N ASP A 62 -27.45 -6.52 19.74
CA ASP A 62 -27.24 -7.80 19.07
C ASP A 62 -25.73 -7.98 18.75
N PRO A 63 -25.06 -8.97 19.37
CA PRO A 63 -23.63 -9.20 19.18
C PRO A 63 -23.26 -9.45 17.71
N LEU A 64 -24.15 -10.09 16.94
CA LEU A 64 -23.89 -10.39 15.54
C LEU A 64 -23.84 -9.11 14.69
N VAL A 65 -24.67 -8.14 15.02
CA VAL A 65 -24.72 -6.85 14.32
C VAL A 65 -23.47 -6.04 14.61
N GLU A 66 -23.02 -5.99 15.86
CA GLU A 66 -21.77 -5.32 16.24
C GLU A 66 -20.55 -5.96 15.56
N TYR A 67 -20.45 -7.29 15.60
CA TYR A 67 -19.39 -8.03 14.94
C TYR A 67 -19.31 -7.68 13.45
N LYS A 68 -20.44 -7.74 12.72
CA LYS A 68 -20.46 -7.43 11.28
C LYS A 68 -20.03 -5.99 10.99
N ASN A 69 -20.50 -5.03 11.78
CA ASN A 69 -20.17 -3.62 11.59
C ASN A 69 -18.70 -3.32 11.86
N GLU A 70 -18.13 -3.89 12.93
CA GLU A 70 -16.71 -3.73 13.26
C GLU A 70 -15.80 -4.49 12.29
N ALA A 71 -16.17 -5.73 11.92
CA ALA A 71 -15.46 -6.53 10.93
C ALA A 71 -15.37 -5.82 9.57
N TYR A 72 -16.48 -5.20 9.13
CA TYR A 72 -16.47 -4.44 7.89
C TYR A 72 -15.50 -3.25 7.94
N LYS A 73 -15.44 -2.52 9.05
CA LYS A 73 -14.46 -1.43 9.23
C LYS A 73 -13.02 -1.95 9.15
N LEU A 74 -12.72 -3.06 9.82
CA LEU A 74 -11.41 -3.71 9.76
C LEU A 74 -11.06 -4.14 8.33
N PHE A 75 -12.04 -4.64 7.57
CA PHE A 75 -11.85 -5.02 6.18
C PHE A 75 -11.55 -3.81 5.28
N VAL A 76 -12.27 -2.69 5.45
CA VAL A 76 -11.96 -1.46 4.69
C VAL A 76 -10.55 -0.97 4.99
N THR A 77 -10.15 -0.93 6.26
CA THR A 77 -8.78 -0.58 6.65
C THR A 77 -7.74 -1.55 6.06
N LEU A 78 -8.03 -2.85 6.02
CA LEU A 78 -7.18 -3.83 5.36
C LEU A 78 -6.97 -3.49 3.89
N MET A 79 -8.05 -3.17 3.15
CA MET A 79 -7.96 -2.83 1.73
C MET A 79 -7.10 -1.59 1.50
N ASP A 80 -7.32 -0.52 2.28
CA ASP A 80 -6.52 0.71 2.22
C ASP A 80 -5.03 0.43 2.49
N ASN A 81 -4.75 -0.42 3.47
CA ASN A 81 -3.37 -0.82 3.82
C ASN A 81 -2.72 -1.65 2.70
N ILE A 82 -3.46 -2.58 2.07
CA ILE A 82 -2.95 -3.37 0.94
C ILE A 82 -2.58 -2.43 -0.20
N GLU A 83 -3.45 -1.50 -0.57
CA GLU A 83 -3.18 -0.54 -1.65
C GLU A 83 -1.93 0.31 -1.34
N GLY A 84 -1.82 0.83 -0.12
CA GLY A 84 -0.67 1.61 0.31
C GLY A 84 0.64 0.83 0.31
N GLU A 85 0.62 -0.41 0.79
CA GLU A 85 1.81 -1.26 0.84
C GLU A 85 2.23 -1.75 -0.55
N VAL A 86 1.28 -2.12 -1.41
CA VAL A 86 1.58 -2.49 -2.81
C VAL A 86 2.24 -1.33 -3.54
N LEU A 87 1.66 -0.12 -3.47
CA LEU A 87 2.24 1.05 -4.12
C LEU A 87 3.61 1.40 -3.53
N GLY A 88 3.76 1.36 -2.21
CA GLY A 88 5.04 1.61 -1.55
C GLY A 88 6.13 0.61 -1.94
N ASN A 89 5.78 -0.68 -1.98
CA ASN A 89 6.70 -1.74 -2.37
C ASN A 89 7.00 -1.69 -3.87
N LEU A 90 6.04 -1.36 -4.72
CA LEU A 90 6.22 -1.25 -6.17
C LEU A 90 7.37 -0.32 -6.55
N PHE A 91 7.53 0.81 -5.84
CA PHE A 91 8.60 1.78 -6.10
C PHE A 91 9.89 1.52 -5.32
N ARG A 92 9.86 0.66 -4.28
CA ARG A 92 11.05 0.28 -3.49
C ARG A 92 11.69 -1.04 -3.95
N SER A 93 10.93 -1.89 -4.62
CA SER A 93 11.38 -3.20 -5.10
C SER A 93 12.03 -3.10 -6.47
N THR A 94 13.13 -3.82 -6.63
CA THR A 94 13.93 -3.94 -7.86
C THR A 94 14.26 -5.41 -8.13
N THR A 95 14.46 -5.81 -9.39
CA THR A 95 14.98 -7.17 -9.68
C THR A 95 16.50 -7.31 -9.46
N ASN A 96 17.24 -6.20 -9.30
CA ASN A 96 18.69 -6.21 -9.04
C ASN A 96 19.11 -5.01 -8.18
N LEU A 97 19.94 -5.23 -7.16
CA LEU A 97 20.50 -4.18 -6.31
C LEU A 97 21.30 -3.14 -7.11
N GLU A 98 22.05 -3.56 -8.12
CA GLU A 98 22.81 -2.67 -9.01
C GLU A 98 21.86 -1.77 -9.83
N LYS A 99 20.70 -2.30 -10.24
CA LYS A 99 19.66 -1.52 -10.93
C LYS A 99 18.97 -0.53 -10.00
N PHE A 100 18.83 -0.86 -8.72
CA PHE A 100 18.29 0.04 -7.71
C PHE A 100 19.21 1.21 -7.40
N GLU A 101 20.52 0.95 -7.23
CA GLU A 101 21.50 2.01 -7.04
C GLU A 101 21.52 2.97 -8.24
N LYS A 102 21.45 2.43 -9.46
CA LYS A 102 21.34 3.24 -10.68
C LYS A 102 20.03 4.03 -10.75
N PHE A 103 18.90 3.41 -10.40
CA PHE A 103 17.62 4.11 -10.31
C PHE A 103 17.65 5.24 -9.28
N LEU A 104 18.18 5.00 -8.08
CA LEU A 104 18.33 6.03 -7.04
C LEU A 104 19.22 7.19 -7.48
N HIS A 105 20.24 6.91 -8.28
CA HIS A 105 21.11 7.92 -8.87
C HIS A 105 20.40 8.74 -9.97
N ASP A 106 19.57 8.09 -10.79
CA ASP A 106 18.87 8.70 -11.92
C ASP A 106 17.54 9.36 -11.50
N LEU A 107 17.16 9.26 -10.21
CA LEU A 107 16.05 10.03 -9.65
C LEU A 107 16.35 11.53 -9.75
N PRO A 108 15.44 12.33 -10.32
CA PRO A 108 15.58 13.78 -10.29
C PRO A 108 15.56 14.25 -8.84
N PHE A 109 16.63 14.93 -8.41
CA PHE A 109 16.78 15.49 -7.06
C PHE A 109 15.74 16.59 -6.73
N GLU A 110 14.93 17.02 -7.69
CA GLU A 110 13.90 18.04 -7.53
C GLU A 110 12.59 17.49 -6.94
N LEU A 111 12.67 17.02 -5.69
CA LEU A 111 11.54 17.09 -4.73
C LEU A 111 11.84 18.05 -3.57
N SER A 112 12.91 18.84 -3.69
CA SER A 112 13.09 20.08 -2.95
C SER A 112 12.06 21.09 -3.45
N GLY A 113 11.09 21.45 -2.61
CA GLY A 113 9.91 22.28 -2.92
C GLY A 113 10.15 23.70 -3.42
N GLN A 114 10.92 23.89 -4.49
CA GLN A 114 11.12 25.18 -5.15
C GLN A 114 10.20 25.43 -6.34
N ASP A 115 9.55 24.39 -6.89
CA ASP A 115 8.59 24.53 -8.01
C ASP A 115 7.14 24.28 -7.62
N TYR A 116 6.72 24.75 -6.44
CA TYR A 116 5.30 24.95 -6.15
C TYR A 116 4.88 26.34 -6.66
N PRO A 117 4.01 26.43 -7.68
CA PRO A 117 3.47 27.72 -8.14
C PRO A 117 2.49 28.24 -7.07
N GLY A 118 3.05 28.98 -6.11
CA GLY A 118 2.34 29.49 -4.93
C GLY A 118 3.26 30.05 -3.83
N ALA A 119 4.57 29.78 -3.87
CA ALA A 119 5.53 30.27 -2.87
C ALA A 119 6.06 31.71 -3.12
N ALA A 120 5.47 32.45 -4.06
CA ALA A 120 5.81 33.85 -4.36
C ALA A 120 4.64 34.79 -4.06
N VAL A 121 4.20 34.82 -2.80
CA VAL A 121 3.47 35.98 -2.24
C VAL A 121 3.93 36.14 -0.79
N GLY A 122 4.76 37.16 -0.55
CA GLY A 122 5.32 37.52 0.75
C GLY A 122 6.50 38.47 0.59
#